data_AF-A0A0D1JG99-F1
#
_entry.id   AF-A0A0D1JG99-F1
#
_cell.length_a   1.000
_cell.length_b   1.000
_cell.length_c   1.000
_cell.angle_alpha   90.00
_cell.angle_beta   90.00
_cell.angle_gamma   90.00
#
_symmetry.space_group_name_H-M   'P 1'
#
loop_
_entity.id
_entity.type
_entity.pdbx_description
1 polymer ?
#
loop_
_entity_poly.entity_id
_entity_poly.type
_entity_poly.pdbx_seq_one_letter_code
_entity_poly.pdbx_strand_id
1 'polypeptide(L)'
;MQFYYGIFIIIAVLLMAETITQRKEIVYIVAMILAVICGIRYGVGSDFFSYFNTYQKVLSGVGEAGYFEPGYQLLMKFFAYLGFPSWVFFTFISILTMLLFANYVRKISPLAVAPMLYYLSRLYFTRDLNQMRQAVACAIVIYAVKYVAEKKYFRLW
;
A
#
# COMPACT_ATOMS: atom_id res chain seq x y z
N MET A 1 15.26 12.98 2.23
CA MET A 1 15.63 12.65 0.84
C MET A 1 16.71 11.58 0.76
N GLN A 2 17.88 11.74 1.37
CA GLN A 2 18.96 10.73 1.34
C GLN A 2 18.54 9.32 1.82
N PHE A 3 17.72 9.26 2.87
CA PHE A 3 17.12 8.00 3.36
C PHE A 3 16.35 7.22 2.28
N TYR A 4 15.59 7.92 1.43
CA TYR A 4 14.77 7.28 0.38
C TYR A 4 15.60 6.77 -0.80
N TYR A 5 16.73 7.40 -1.11
CA TYR A 5 17.68 6.87 -2.08
C TYR A 5 18.34 5.57 -1.59
N GLY A 6 18.66 5.49 -0.29
CA GLY A 6 19.14 4.25 0.32
C GLY A 6 18.10 3.12 0.20
N ILE A 7 16.84 3.40 0.54
CA ILE A 7 15.74 2.43 0.37
C ILE A 7 15.62 1.98 -1.09
N PHE A 8 15.69 2.93 -2.04
CA PHE A 8 15.60 2.61 -3.46
C PHE A 8 16.70 1.64 -3.90
N ILE A 9 17.96 1.89 -3.51
CA ILE A 9 19.10 1.03 -3.84
C ILE A 9 18.91 -0.36 -3.22
N ILE A 10 18.54 -0.44 -1.95
CA ILE A 10 18.31 -1.72 -1.26
C ILE A 10 17.23 -2.53 -1.98
N ILE A 11 16.11 -1.90 -2.33
CA ILE A 11 15.02 -2.57 -3.04
C ILE A 11 15.45 -2.98 -4.45
N ALA A 12 16.21 -2.14 -5.16
CA ALA A 12 16.73 -2.49 -6.48
C ALA A 12 17.65 -3.72 -6.42
N VAL A 13 18.53 -3.80 -5.42
CA VAL A 13 19.40 -4.97 -5.21
C VAL A 13 18.58 -6.22 -4.88
N LEU A 14 17.58 -6.10 -3.99
CA LEU A 14 16.69 -7.22 -3.67
C LEU A 14 15.93 -7.71 -4.90
N LEU A 15 15.39 -6.80 -5.72
CA LEU A 15 14.72 -7.16 -6.97
C LEU A 15 15.70 -7.77 -7.98
N MET A 16 16.95 -7.29 -8.09
CA MET A 16 17.97 -7.96 -8.90
C MET A 16 18.30 -9.38 -8.38
N ALA A 17 18.19 -9.64 -7.07
CA ALA A 17 18.33 -11.00 -6.56
C ALA A 17 17.22 -11.94 -7.08
N GLU A 18 16.02 -11.42 -7.40
CA GLU A 18 14.95 -12.20 -8.06
C GLU A 18 15.42 -12.73 -9.42
N THR A 19 16.11 -11.92 -10.23
CA THR A 19 16.54 -12.34 -11.58
C THR A 19 17.63 -13.41 -11.52
N ILE A 20 18.50 -13.34 -10.51
CA ILE A 20 19.59 -14.29 -10.30
C ILE A 20 19.06 -15.59 -9.69
N THR A 21 18.25 -15.50 -8.63
CA THR A 21 17.79 -16.67 -7.87
C THR A 21 16.54 -17.32 -8.44
N GLN A 22 15.83 -16.63 -9.34
CA GLN A 22 14.51 -17.03 -9.87
C GLN A 22 13.45 -17.25 -8.76
N ARG A 23 13.71 -16.75 -7.54
CA ARG A 23 12.80 -16.84 -6.39
C ARG A 23 11.76 -15.73 -6.43
N LYS A 24 10.59 -16.14 -6.86
CA LYS A 24 9.40 -15.32 -7.10
C LYS A 24 8.81 -14.73 -5.81
N GLU A 25 9.20 -15.27 -4.66
CA GLU A 25 8.79 -14.86 -3.32
C GLU A 25 9.39 -13.51 -2.91
N ILE A 26 10.53 -13.14 -3.49
CA ILE A 26 11.26 -11.90 -3.20
C ILE A 26 10.37 -10.66 -3.41
N VAL A 27 9.47 -10.71 -4.38
CA VAL A 27 8.53 -9.63 -4.68
C VAL A 27 7.61 -9.34 -3.50
N TYR A 28 7.16 -10.38 -2.80
CA TYR A 28 6.31 -10.23 -1.61
C TYR A 28 7.11 -9.68 -0.43
N ILE A 29 8.37 -10.08 -0.29
CA ILE A 29 9.27 -9.52 0.73
C ILE A 29 9.46 -8.02 0.48
N VAL A 30 9.75 -7.62 -0.76
CA VAL A 30 9.88 -6.21 -1.15
C VAL A 30 8.59 -5.43 -0.89
N ALA A 31 7.44 -6.00 -1.27
CA ALA A 31 6.12 -5.42 -1.02
C ALA A 31 5.87 -5.18 0.48
N MET A 32 6.24 -6.15 1.34
CA MET A 32 6.10 -6.02 2.79
C MET A 32 7.03 -4.97 3.38
N ILE A 33 8.30 -4.91 2.92
CA ILE A 33 9.25 -3.88 3.34
C ILE A 33 8.70 -2.48 3.00
N LEU A 34 8.20 -2.31 1.77
CA LEU A 34 7.59 -1.06 1.32
C LEU A 34 6.34 -0.70 2.14
N ALA A 35 5.54 -1.70 2.52
CA ALA A 35 4.35 -1.47 3.33
C ALA A 35 4.69 -1.01 4.76
N VAL A 36 5.70 -1.61 5.38
CA VAL A 36 6.18 -1.20 6.70
C VAL A 36 6.76 0.20 6.66
N ILE A 37 7.62 0.51 5.68
CA ILE A 37 8.18 1.86 5.48
C ILE A 37 7.05 2.90 5.34
N CYS A 38 6.02 2.56 4.58
CA CYS A 38 4.85 3.40 4.38
C CYS A 38 4.11 3.64 5.71
N GLY A 39 3.96 2.63 6.56
CA GLY A 39 3.23 2.75 7.82
C GLY A 39 3.97 3.46 8.95
N ILE A 40 5.28 3.23 9.10
CA ILE A 40 6.10 3.86 10.16
C ILE A 40 6.50 5.30 9.85
N ARG A 41 6.23 5.79 8.63
CA ARG A 41 6.58 7.14 8.22
C ARG A 41 5.90 8.17 9.12
N TYR A 42 6.59 9.28 9.38
CA TYR A 42 6.02 10.42 10.07
C TYR A 42 6.31 11.71 9.30
N GLY A 43 5.27 12.52 9.08
CA GLY A 43 5.40 13.84 8.44
C GLY A 43 5.75 13.79 6.95
N VAL A 44 5.59 12.64 6.30
CA VAL A 44 5.97 12.45 4.90
C VAL A 44 4.73 12.40 4.02
N GLY A 45 4.67 13.38 3.14
CA GLY A 45 3.64 13.54 2.13
C GLY A 45 2.59 14.58 2.52
N SER A 46 2.05 15.27 1.52
CA SER A 46 1.18 16.45 1.73
C SER A 46 -0.07 16.14 2.55
N ASP A 47 -0.67 14.97 2.35
CA ASP A 47 -1.91 14.60 3.04
C ASP A 47 -1.67 13.84 4.36
N PHE A 48 -0.40 13.59 4.75
CA PHE A 48 -0.07 12.79 5.94
C PHE A 48 -0.76 13.30 7.21
N PHE A 49 -0.63 14.60 7.49
CA PHE A 49 -1.21 15.20 8.69
C PHE A 49 -2.74 15.16 8.67
N SER A 50 -3.37 15.20 7.49
CA SER A 50 -4.81 15.04 7.37
C SER A 50 -5.26 13.65 7.84
N TYR A 51 -4.59 12.60 7.37
CA TYR A 51 -4.86 11.23 7.82
C TYR A 51 -4.55 11.03 9.30
N PHE A 52 -3.39 11.50 9.76
CA PHE A 52 -2.95 11.35 11.14
C PHE A 52 -3.91 12.05 12.11
N ASN A 53 -4.19 13.33 11.89
CA ASN A 53 -5.05 14.12 12.78
C ASN A 53 -6.48 13.56 12.81
N THR A 54 -7.01 13.10 11.66
CA THR A 54 -8.33 12.50 11.62
C THR A 54 -8.36 11.17 12.37
N TYR A 55 -7.35 10.32 12.17
CA TYR A 55 -7.25 9.06 12.91
C TYR A 55 -7.17 9.29 14.42
N GLN A 56 -6.36 10.27 14.86
CA GLN A 56 -6.24 10.61 16.28
C GLN A 56 -7.55 11.10 16.89
N LYS A 57 -8.33 11.93 16.17
CA LYS A 57 -9.66 12.37 16.62
C LYS A 57 -10.65 11.21 16.77
N VAL A 58 -10.61 10.25 15.84
CA VAL A 58 -11.46 9.05 15.90
C VAL A 58 -11.02 8.14 17.05
N LEU A 59 -9.71 7.94 17.23
CA LEU A 59 -9.15 7.15 18.33
C LEU A 59 -9.47 7.75 19.70
N SER A 60 -9.45 9.07 19.84
CA SER A 60 -9.80 9.76 21.08
C SER A 60 -11.30 9.87 21.32
N GLY A 61 -12.15 9.46 20.36
CA GLY A 61 -13.61 9.58 20.44
C GLY A 61 -14.13 11.03 20.34
N VAL A 62 -13.29 11.99 19.98
CA VAL A 62 -13.62 13.44 20.00
C VAL A 62 -14.17 13.92 18.64
N GLY A 63 -14.02 13.13 17.57
CA GLY A 63 -14.52 13.52 16.25
C GLY A 63 -14.81 12.35 15.31
N GLU A 64 -15.52 12.67 14.23
CA GLU A 64 -15.90 11.69 13.21
C GLU A 64 -14.96 11.70 12.00
N ALA A 65 -14.89 10.57 11.31
CA ALA A 65 -14.13 10.39 10.07
C ALA A 65 -14.80 11.01 8.82
N GLY A 66 -15.80 11.89 9.00
CA GLY A 66 -16.83 12.25 8.01
C GLY A 66 -16.36 12.77 6.64
N TYR A 67 -15.08 13.14 6.50
CA TYR A 67 -14.49 13.61 5.25
C TYR A 67 -13.95 12.51 4.32
N PHE A 68 -13.95 11.24 4.74
CA PHE A 68 -13.40 10.12 3.94
C PHE A 68 -14.45 9.19 3.33
N GLU A 69 -14.06 8.34 2.39
CA GLU A 69 -14.95 7.35 1.78
C GLU A 69 -15.45 6.34 2.84
N PRO A 70 -16.72 5.87 2.78
CA PRO A 70 -17.32 5.03 3.82
C PRO A 70 -16.51 3.77 4.17
N GLY A 71 -15.94 3.08 3.18
CA GLY A 71 -15.11 1.90 3.42
C GLY A 71 -13.81 2.22 4.16
N TYR A 72 -13.19 3.36 3.87
CA TYR A 72 -12.01 3.84 4.57
C TYR A 72 -12.35 4.26 6.01
N GLN A 73 -13.48 4.95 6.20
CA GLN A 73 -13.99 5.30 7.53
C GLN A 73 -14.27 4.06 8.38
N LEU A 74 -14.89 3.02 7.80
CA LEU A 74 -15.20 1.78 8.50
C LEU A 74 -13.93 1.11 9.02
N LEU A 75 -12.90 0.98 8.16
CA LEU A 75 -11.61 0.43 8.56
C LEU A 75 -10.93 1.30 9.63
N MET A 76 -10.93 2.62 9.44
CA MET A 76 -10.37 3.55 10.43
C MET A 76 -11.04 3.40 11.80
N LYS A 77 -12.38 3.40 11.85
CA LYS A 77 -13.16 3.22 13.08
C LYS A 77 -12.90 1.86 13.72
N PHE A 78 -12.78 0.80 12.91
CA PHE A 78 -12.46 -0.55 13.41
C PHE A 78 -11.09 -0.59 14.10
N PHE A 79 -10.03 -0.08 13.46
CA PHE A 79 -8.69 -0.04 14.06
C PHE A 79 -8.63 0.88 15.29
N ALA A 80 -9.32 2.02 15.24
CA ALA A 80 -9.43 2.93 16.37
C ALA A 80 -10.19 2.31 17.55
N TYR A 81 -11.27 1.56 17.30
CA TYR A 81 -12.01 0.82 18.32
C TYR A 81 -11.16 -0.22 19.04
N LEU A 82 -10.23 -0.87 18.32
CA LEU A 82 -9.25 -1.79 18.90
C LEU A 82 -8.10 -1.09 19.65
N GLY A 83 -8.08 0.25 19.68
CA GLY A 83 -7.04 1.02 20.36
C GLY A 83 -5.70 1.05 19.62
N PHE A 84 -5.66 0.67 18.34
CA PHE A 84 -4.40 0.64 17.60
C PHE A 84 -3.93 2.06 17.24
N PRO A 85 -2.61 2.31 17.24
CA PRO A 85 -2.06 3.59 16.81
C PRO A 85 -2.13 3.74 15.28
N SER A 86 -2.07 5.00 14.81
CA SER A 86 -2.23 5.34 13.39
C SER A 86 -1.24 4.62 12.46
N TRP A 87 -0.01 4.35 12.91
CA TRP A 87 1.00 3.66 12.10
C TRP A 87 0.60 2.21 11.79
N VAL A 88 -0.13 1.52 12.68
CA VAL A 88 -0.66 0.17 12.42
C VAL A 88 -1.70 0.22 11.32
N PHE A 89 -2.62 1.19 11.40
CA PHE A 89 -3.64 1.41 10.37
C PHE A 89 -3.01 1.75 9.02
N PHE A 90 -2.02 2.65 8.99
CA PHE A 90 -1.31 2.99 7.75
C PHE A 90 -0.53 1.81 7.16
N THR A 91 0.11 1.00 8.01
CA THR A 91 0.78 -0.24 7.60
C THR A 91 -0.23 -1.19 6.97
N PHE A 92 -1.39 -1.41 7.60
CA PHE A 92 -2.43 -2.31 7.07
C PHE A 92 -2.91 -1.87 5.68
N ILE A 93 -3.23 -0.58 5.53
CA ILE A 93 -3.65 -0.02 4.24
C ILE A 93 -2.55 -0.20 3.17
N SER A 94 -1.29 -0.03 3.55
CA SER A 94 -0.18 -0.23 2.64
C SER A 94 0.05 -1.71 2.29
N ILE A 95 -0.12 -2.63 3.25
CA ILE A 95 -0.04 -4.07 2.99
C ILE A 95 -1.08 -4.47 1.95
N LEU A 96 -2.33 -4.02 2.08
CA LEU A 96 -3.38 -4.33 1.10
C LEU A 96 -3.00 -3.88 -0.31
N THR A 97 -2.53 -2.64 -0.44
CA THR A 97 -2.15 -2.07 -1.76
C THR A 97 -0.92 -2.74 -2.35
N MET A 98 0.14 -2.94 -1.55
CA MET A 98 1.38 -3.57 -1.99
C MET A 98 1.20 -5.05 -2.34
N LEU A 99 0.40 -5.81 -1.58
CA LEU A 99 0.14 -7.22 -1.88
C LEU A 99 -0.70 -7.40 -3.15
N LEU A 100 -1.72 -6.56 -3.34
CA LEU A 100 -2.51 -6.58 -4.58
C LEU A 100 -1.64 -6.23 -5.79
N PHE A 101 -0.77 -5.23 -5.65
CA PHE A 101 0.17 -4.87 -6.71
C PHE A 101 1.20 -5.97 -6.99
N ALA A 102 1.80 -6.56 -5.96
CA ALA A 102 2.73 -7.69 -6.11
C ALA A 102 2.05 -8.87 -6.84
N ASN A 103 0.84 -9.25 -6.41
CA ASN A 103 0.06 -10.31 -7.07
C ASN A 103 -0.24 -10.01 -8.54
N TYR A 104 -0.49 -8.74 -8.88
CA TYR A 104 -0.68 -8.31 -10.27
C TYR A 104 0.62 -8.45 -11.07
N VAL A 105 1.73 -7.90 -10.58
CA VAL A 105 3.04 -7.97 -11.25
C VAL A 105 3.46 -9.41 -11.52
N ARG A 106 3.26 -10.30 -10.55
CA ARG A 106 3.59 -11.73 -10.63
C ARG A 106 2.80 -12.48 -11.71
N LYS A 107 1.65 -11.95 -12.13
CA LYS A 107 0.82 -12.52 -13.20
C LYS A 107 1.18 -11.98 -14.58
N ILE A 108 1.54 -10.71 -14.67
CA ILE A 108 1.75 -10.03 -15.97
C ILE A 108 3.19 -10.09 -16.47
N SER A 109 4.17 -10.29 -15.58
CA SER A 109 5.58 -10.26 -15.93
C SER A 109 6.33 -11.48 -15.42
N PRO A 110 7.19 -12.13 -16.24
CA PRO A 110 8.04 -13.22 -15.78
C PRO A 110 9.08 -12.77 -14.75
N LEU A 111 9.54 -11.50 -14.84
CA LEU A 111 10.47 -10.86 -13.92
C LEU A 111 9.81 -9.61 -13.32
N ALA A 112 9.73 -9.51 -12.00
CA ALA A 112 9.05 -8.40 -11.34
C ALA A 112 9.90 -7.13 -11.23
N VAL A 113 11.21 -7.22 -11.48
CA VAL A 113 12.16 -6.11 -11.34
C VAL A 113 11.72 -4.82 -12.05
N ALA A 114 11.50 -4.88 -13.36
CA ALA A 114 11.14 -3.69 -14.15
C ALA A 114 9.83 -3.03 -13.68
N PRO A 115 8.68 -3.74 -13.54
CA PRO A 115 7.44 -3.13 -13.09
C PRO A 115 7.51 -2.65 -11.62
N MET A 116 8.20 -3.37 -10.73
CA MET A 116 8.35 -2.95 -9.33
C MET A 116 9.24 -1.71 -9.19
N LEU A 117 10.34 -1.61 -9.95
CA LEU A 117 11.20 -0.43 -9.95
C LEU A 117 10.53 0.79 -10.56
N TYR A 118 9.78 0.61 -11.64
CA TYR A 118 8.97 1.68 -12.22
C TYR A 118 7.93 2.18 -11.20
N TYR A 119 7.24 1.25 -10.55
CA TYR A 119 6.27 1.56 -9.51
C TYR A 119 6.90 2.33 -8.35
N LEU A 120 8.03 1.84 -7.83
CA LEU A 120 8.76 2.49 -6.75
C LEU A 120 9.16 3.92 -7.12
N SER A 121 9.70 4.10 -8.33
CA SER A 121 10.21 5.40 -8.79
C SER A 121 9.10 6.42 -9.01
N ARG A 122 7.96 6.00 -9.57
CA ARG A 122 6.92 6.93 -10.03
C ARG A 122 5.72 7.00 -9.09
N LEU A 123 5.25 5.86 -8.60
CA LEU A 123 3.94 5.72 -7.96
C LEU A 123 4.05 5.58 -6.45
N TYR A 124 5.05 4.90 -5.91
CA TYR A 124 5.13 4.69 -4.46
C TYR A 124 5.24 6.02 -3.70
N PHE A 125 6.19 6.87 -4.08
CA PHE A 125 6.40 8.17 -3.41
C PHE A 125 5.25 9.15 -3.61
N THR A 126 4.61 9.13 -4.77
CA THR A 126 3.54 10.07 -5.10
C THR A 126 2.18 9.60 -4.61
N ARG A 127 1.89 8.30 -4.71
CA ARG A 127 0.58 7.71 -4.43
C ARG A 127 0.49 7.06 -3.06
N ASP A 128 1.38 6.14 -2.71
CA ASP A 128 1.29 5.43 -1.43
C ASP A 128 1.68 6.32 -0.25
N LEU A 129 2.63 7.24 -0.46
CA LEU A 129 3.04 8.19 0.58
C LEU A 129 2.15 9.44 0.69
N ASN A 130 1.50 9.89 -0.38
CA ASN A 130 0.59 11.04 -0.31
C ASN A 130 -0.88 10.65 -0.34
N GLN A 131 -1.31 9.75 -1.22
CA GLN A 131 -2.71 9.52 -1.55
C GLN A 131 -3.16 8.10 -1.19
N MET A 132 -3.02 7.73 0.10
CA MET A 132 -3.33 6.36 0.57
C MET A 132 -4.76 5.91 0.25
N ARG A 133 -5.73 6.84 0.25
CA ARG A 133 -7.13 6.56 -0.12
C ARG A 133 -7.26 6.12 -1.57
N GLN A 134 -6.59 6.81 -2.49
CA GLN A 134 -6.60 6.47 -3.92
C GLN A 134 -5.84 5.18 -4.20
N ALA A 135 -4.74 4.93 -3.48
CA ALA A 135 -3.98 3.69 -3.61
C ALA A 135 -4.86 2.45 -3.36
N VAL A 136 -5.69 2.47 -2.31
CA VAL A 136 -6.64 1.38 -2.00
C VAL A 136 -7.70 1.23 -3.08
N ALA A 137 -8.32 2.33 -3.51
CA ALA A 137 -9.33 2.30 -4.57
C ALA A 137 -8.77 1.70 -5.87
N CYS A 138 -7.57 2.13 -6.29
CA CYS A 138 -6.90 1.57 -7.46
C CYS A 138 -6.58 0.08 -7.28
N ALA A 139 -6.13 -0.34 -6.10
CA ALA A 139 -5.82 -1.74 -5.84
C ALA A 139 -7.07 -2.63 -5.92
N ILE A 140 -8.20 -2.18 -5.37
CA ILE A 140 -9.50 -2.86 -5.48
C ILE A 140 -9.93 -2.95 -6.95
N VAL A 141 -9.84 -1.86 -7.71
CA VAL A 141 -10.21 -1.83 -9.13
C VAL A 141 -9.35 -2.81 -9.94
N ILE A 142 -8.02 -2.79 -9.76
CA ILE A 142 -7.11 -3.72 -10.46
C ILE A 142 -7.45 -5.17 -10.14
N TYR A 143 -7.80 -5.47 -8.89
CA TYR A 143 -8.24 -6.80 -8.49
C TYR A 143 -9.57 -7.19 -9.16
N ALA A 144 -10.53 -6.27 -9.18
CA ALA A 144 -11.85 -6.47 -9.76
C ALA A 144 -11.81 -6.63 -11.30
N VAL A 145 -10.89 -5.95 -11.99
CA VAL A 145 -10.74 -6.01 -13.45
C VAL A 145 -10.59 -7.45 -13.96
N LYS A 146 -9.91 -8.32 -13.22
CA LYS A 146 -9.81 -9.75 -13.57
C LYS A 146 -11.18 -10.43 -13.61
N TYR A 147 -12.03 -10.19 -12.62
CA TYR A 147 -13.36 -10.80 -12.52
C TYR A 147 -14.33 -10.25 -13.56
N VAL A 148 -14.21 -8.95 -13.87
CA VAL A 148 -14.98 -8.32 -14.95
C VAL A 148 -14.56 -8.90 -16.31
N ALA A 149 -13.27 -9.03 -16.58
CA ALA A 149 -12.76 -9.61 -17.81
C ALA A 149 -13.17 -11.08 -17.99
N GLU A 150 -13.23 -11.85 -16.90
CA GLU A 150 -13.71 -13.24 -16.89
C GLU A 150 -15.25 -13.37 -16.84
N LYS A 151 -16.01 -12.26 -16.84
CA LYS A 151 -17.49 -12.21 -16.67
C LYS A 151 -17.99 -12.94 -15.40
N LYS A 152 -17.15 -13.04 -14.37
CA LYS A 152 -17.47 -13.70 -13.09
C LYS A 152 -17.81 -12.68 -12.02
N TYR A 153 -18.99 -12.08 -12.15
CA TYR A 153 -19.40 -10.94 -11.30
C TYR A 153 -19.64 -11.29 -9.82
N PHE A 154 -19.90 -12.56 -9.49
CA PHE A 154 -20.29 -13.00 -8.13
C PHE A 154 -19.31 -13.94 -7.44
N ARG A 155 -18.14 -14.25 -8.05
CA ARG A 155 -17.17 -15.15 -7.44
C ARG A 155 -16.07 -14.32 -6.77
N LEU A 156 -16.15 -14.14 -5.45
CA LEU A 156 -15.14 -13.43 -4.66
C LEU A 156 -14.00 -14.31 -4.14
N TRP A 157 -14.01 -15.62 -4.48
CA TRP A 157 -13.02 -16.61 -4.07
C TRP A 157 -12.77 -17.60 -5.21
#